data_AF-A0A7C3UBZ9-F1
#
_entry.id   AF-A0A7C3UBZ9-F1
#
_cell.length_a   1.000
_cell.length_b   1.000
_cell.length_c   1.000
_cell.angle_alpha   90.00
_cell.angle_beta   90.00
_cell.angle_gamma   90.00
#
_symmetry.space_group_name_H-M   'P 1'
#
loop_
_entity.id
_entity.type
_entity.pdbx_description
1 polymer ?
#
loop_
_entity_poly.entity_id
_entity_poly.type
_entity_poly.pdbx_seq_one_letter_code
_entity_poly.pdbx_strand_id
1 'polypeptide(L)'
;MTGIIGKKLGMTQLFDDDGNVIAVTVVQAGPCPVTQVRTPEKDGYSAVQLAFEECRDRRLTKPQLGHLRKAGLKHGFRHLAEFENPGDLKVG
;
A
#
# COMPACT_ATOMS: atom_id res chain seq x y z
N MET A 1 5.49 -4.59 12.30
CA MET A 1 4.16 -5.19 12.02
C MET A 1 3.89 -4.94 10.55
N THR A 2 3.59 -5.96 9.76
CA THR A 2 3.43 -5.81 8.32
C THR A 2 2.03 -5.27 8.01
N GLY A 3 1.95 -4.08 7.43
CA GLY A 3 0.70 -3.43 7.03
C GLY A 3 0.45 -3.55 5.53
N ILE A 4 -0.82 -3.41 5.13
CA ILE A 4 -1.23 -3.29 3.73
C ILE A 4 -2.10 -2.05 3.55
N ILE A 5 -2.09 -1.47 2.36
CA ILE A 5 -3.00 -0.40 1.98
C ILE A 5 -4.19 -1.02 1.26
N GLY A 6 -5.40 -0.58 1.59
CA GLY A 6 -6.61 -1.04 0.96
C GLY A 6 -7.64 0.06 0.77
N LYS A 7 -8.55 -0.15 -0.17
CA LYS A 7 -9.68 0.75 -0.44
C LYS A 7 -10.96 0.16 0.13
N LYS A 8 -11.67 0.92 0.97
CA LYS A 8 -13.02 0.54 1.39
C LYS A 8 -13.94 0.53 0.16
N LEU A 9 -14.50 -0.64 -0.16
CA LEU A 9 -15.47 -0.79 -1.25
C LEU A 9 -16.91 -0.57 -0.76
N GLY A 10 -17.21 -1.00 0.46
CA GLY A 10 -18.55 -0.90 1.01
C GLY A 10 -18.69 -1.68 2.31
N MET A 11 -19.91 -1.74 2.82
CA MET A 11 -20.28 -2.52 4.00
C MET A 11 -21.38 -3.50 3.61
N THR A 12 -21.32 -4.69 4.17
CA THR A 12 -22.32 -5.73 3.99
C THR A 12 -22.52 -6.46 5.32
N GLN A 13 -23.36 -7.48 5.34
CA GLN A 13 -23.54 -8.35 6.49
C GLN A 13 -23.31 -9.80 6.09
N LEU A 14 -22.75 -10.57 7.01
CA LEU A 14 -22.65 -12.02 6.92
C LEU A 14 -23.59 -12.63 7.94
N PHE A 15 -24.17 -13.78 7.60
CA PHE A 15 -24.91 -14.61 8.53
C PHE A 15 -23.98 -15.74 8.96
N ASP A 16 -23.82 -15.95 10.26
CA ASP A 16 -23.10 -17.12 10.77
C ASP A 16 -24.01 -18.36 10.81
N ASP A 17 -23.43 -19.51 11.13
CA ASP A 17 -24.14 -20.80 11.17
C ASP A 17 -25.24 -20.85 12.25
N ASP A 18 -25.15 -19.99 13.27
CA ASP A 18 -26.13 -19.85 14.35
C ASP A 18 -27.25 -18.84 14.02
N GLY A 19 -27.21 -18.22 12.84
CA GLY A 19 -28.19 -17.27 12.35
C GLY A 19 -28.00 -15.82 12.81
N ASN A 20 -26.87 -15.49 13.45
CA ASN A 20 -26.55 -14.12 13.85
C ASN A 20 -26.10 -13.29 12.65
N VAL A 21 -26.37 -11.98 12.72
CA VAL A 21 -25.96 -11.01 11.70
C VAL A 21 -24.68 -10.31 12.12
N ILE A 22 -23.61 -10.47 11.34
CA ILE A 22 -22.31 -9.83 11.57
C ILE A 22 -22.11 -8.75 10.50
N ALA A 23 -22.04 -7.49 10.93
CA ALA A 23 -21.72 -6.38 10.04
C ALA A 23 -20.24 -6.39 9.66
N VAL A 24 -19.94 -6.37 8.36
CA VAL A 24 -18.57 -6.45 7.83
C VAL A 24 -18.31 -5.35 6.80
N THR A 25 -17.03 -4.98 6.66
CA THR A 25 -16.57 -4.03 5.64
C THR A 25 -15.76 -4.76 4.58
N VAL A 26 -16.11 -4.54 3.31
CA VAL A 26 -15.35 -5.06 2.18
C VAL A 26 -14.21 -4.09 1.88
N VAL A 27 -12.97 -4.57 1.95
CA VAL A 27 -11.77 -3.81 1.63
C VAL A 27 -11.07 -4.47 0.43
N GLN A 28 -10.86 -3.70 -0.64
CA GLN A 28 -9.98 -4.10 -1.72
C GLN A 28 -8.53 -3.91 -1.28
N ALA A 29 -7.86 -5.02 -1.02
CA ALA A 29 -6.44 -5.04 -0.74
C ALA A 29 -5.62 -5.19 -2.03
N GLY A 30 -4.52 -4.42 -2.13
CA GLY A 30 -3.47 -4.65 -3.12
C GLY A 30 -3.80 -4.34 -4.59
N PRO A 31 -2.78 -4.33 -5.46
CA PRO A 31 -1.36 -4.58 -5.16
C PRO A 31 -0.73 -3.44 -4.33
N CYS A 32 0.15 -3.81 -3.38
CA CYS A 32 0.87 -2.89 -2.50
C CYS A 32 2.41 -3.02 -2.67
N PRO A 33 2.98 -2.61 -3.82
CA PRO A 33 4.42 -2.77 -4.03
C PRO A 33 5.24 -1.87 -3.11
N VAL A 34 6.44 -2.33 -2.76
CA VAL A 34 7.39 -1.58 -1.93
C VAL A 34 8.16 -0.60 -2.81
N THR A 35 8.01 0.70 -2.56
CA THR A 35 8.69 1.75 -3.32
C THR A 35 10.02 2.15 -2.71
N GLN A 36 10.14 2.07 -1.38
CA GLN A 36 11.35 2.46 -0.66
C GLN A 36 11.43 1.75 0.69
N VAL A 37 12.64 1.38 1.10
CA VAL A 37 12.96 0.96 2.46
C VAL A 37 13.76 2.08 3.12
N ARG A 38 13.28 2.57 4.26
CA ARG A 38 13.92 3.59 5.10
C ARG A 38 14.78 2.90 6.15
N THR A 39 16.00 3.36 6.29
CA THR A 39 16.99 2.79 7.21
C THR A 39 17.46 3.85 8.19
N PRO A 40 17.67 3.53 9.49
CA PRO A 40 18.13 4.50 10.48
C PRO A 40 19.37 5.30 10.07
N GLU A 41 20.30 4.67 9.35
CA GLU A 41 21.57 5.27 8.93
C GLU A 41 21.40 6.36 7.85
N LYS A 42 20.37 6.24 7.01
CA LYS A 42 20.14 7.17 5.88
C LYS A 42 19.01 8.16 6.16
N ASP A 43 17.98 7.70 6.86
CA ASP A 43 16.71 8.41 7.00
C ASP A 43 16.40 8.81 8.46
N GLY A 44 17.17 8.30 9.43
CA GLY A 44 16.96 8.57 10.86
C GLY A 44 15.87 7.72 11.52
N TYR A 45 15.21 6.83 10.77
CA TYR A 45 14.19 5.90 11.25
C TYR A 45 14.07 4.65 10.35
N SER A 46 13.40 3.62 10.85
CA SER A 46 13.16 2.36 10.14
C SER A 46 11.70 2.25 9.70
N ALA A 47 11.47 2.23 8.38
CA ALA A 47 10.12 2.14 7.80
C ALA A 47 10.15 1.54 6.38
N VAL A 48 8.99 1.09 5.91
CA VAL A 48 8.77 0.71 4.51
C VAL A 48 7.71 1.63 3.90
N GLN A 49 7.97 2.11 2.69
CA GLN A 49 7.00 2.84 1.89
C GLN A 49 6.33 1.89 0.91
N LEU A 50 5.01 1.85 0.93
CA LEU A 50 4.17 1.07 0.03
C LEU A 50 3.40 2.00 -0.92
N ALA A 51 3.22 1.55 -2.15
CA ALA A 51 2.37 2.18 -3.15
C ALA A 51 0.99 1.52 -3.22
N PHE A 52 -0.05 2.26 -3.61
CA PHE A 52 -1.40 1.73 -3.79
C PHE A 52 -2.19 2.50 -4.86
N GLU A 53 -3.12 1.79 -5.50
CA GLU A 53 -3.98 2.23 -6.60
C GLU A 53 -3.19 2.67 -7.85
N GLU A 54 -3.05 1.75 -8.80
CA GLU A 54 -2.45 2.05 -10.10
C GLU A 54 -3.19 3.19 -10.82
N CYS A 55 -2.43 4.06 -11.46
CA CYS A 55 -2.95 5.18 -12.23
C CYS A 55 -2.10 5.47 -13.47
N ARG A 56 -2.72 6.15 -14.44
CA ARG A 56 -2.03 6.58 -15.67
C ARG A 56 -0.95 7.60 -15.34
N ASP A 57 0.22 7.45 -15.94
CA ASP A 57 1.38 8.32 -15.73
C ASP A 57 1.08 9.81 -15.88
N ARG A 58 0.18 10.20 -16.79
CA ARG A 58 -0.24 11.61 -16.98
C ARG A 58 -0.86 12.24 -15.73
N ARG A 59 -1.32 11.45 -14.76
CA ARG A 59 -1.87 11.93 -13.48
C ARG A 59 -0.79 12.22 -12.44
N LEU A 60 0.46 11.87 -12.70
CA LEU A 60 1.58 12.07 -11.79
C LEU A 60 2.55 13.13 -12.34
N THR A 61 3.22 13.81 -11.43
CA THR A 61 4.30 14.73 -11.77
C THR A 61 5.57 13.96 -12.15
N LYS A 62 6.48 14.61 -12.91
CA LYS A 62 7.76 14.00 -13.31
C LYS A 62 8.59 13.45 -12.14
N PRO A 63 8.72 14.14 -10.99
CA PRO A 63 9.45 13.59 -9.83
C PRO A 63 8.80 12.34 -9.24
N GLN A 64 7.47 12.31 -9.14
CA GLN A 64 6.73 11.14 -8.63
C GLN A 64 6.94 9.93 -9.54
N LEU A 65 6.88 10.12 -10.85
CA LEU A 65 7.17 9.04 -11.80
C LEU A 65 8.61 8.56 -11.70
N GLY A 66 9.57 9.49 -11.60
CA GLY A 66 10.99 9.15 -11.42
C GLY A 66 11.23 8.29 -10.18
N HIS A 67 10.58 8.64 -9.05
CA HIS A 67 10.63 7.85 -7.82
C HIS A 67 10.10 6.42 -8.01
N LEU A 68 8.91 6.26 -8.59
CA LEU A 68 8.30 4.95 -8.82
C LEU A 68 9.10 4.09 -9.81
N ARG A 69 9.67 4.70 -10.85
CA ARG A 69 10.51 3.99 -11.84
C ARG A 69 11.83 3.53 -11.24
N LYS A 70 12.43 4.32 -10.32
CA LYS A 70 13.62 3.94 -9.57
C LYS A 70 13.37 2.70 -8.69
N ALA A 71 12.14 2.53 -8.22
CA ALA A 71 11.69 1.34 -7.50
C ALA A 71 11.37 0.13 -8.41
N GLY A 72 11.55 0.24 -9.73
CA GLY A 72 11.28 -0.83 -10.69
C GLY A 72 9.81 -0.95 -11.13
N LEU A 73 8.94 -0.04 -10.69
CA LEU A 73 7.51 -0.09 -11.01
C LEU A 73 7.24 0.44 -12.42
N LYS A 74 6.47 -0.33 -13.21
CA LYS A 74 6.09 0.02 -14.60
C LYS A 74 4.91 0.97 -14.69
N HIS A 75 4.06 1.00 -13.67
CA HIS A 75 2.86 1.83 -13.61
C HIS A 75 3.02 2.97 -12.61
N GLY A 76 2.22 4.03 -12.77
CA GLY A 76 2.07 5.05 -11.73
C GLY A 76 1.17 4.55 -10.60
N PHE A 77 1.39 5.00 -9.37
CA PHE A 77 0.54 4.71 -8.22
C PHE A 77 0.08 6.01 -7.58
N ARG A 78 -1.19 6.08 -7.16
CA ARG A 78 -1.80 7.30 -6.63
C ARG A 78 -1.41 7.56 -5.18
N HIS A 79 -1.31 6.50 -4.39
CA HIS A 79 -1.09 6.61 -2.95
C HIS A 79 0.27 6.03 -2.58
N LEU A 80 0.96 6.71 -1.67
CA LEU A 80 2.16 6.25 -1.00
C LEU A 80 1.92 6.40 0.50
N ALA A 81 2.20 5.36 1.27
CA ALA A 81 2.14 5.42 2.73
C ALA A 81 3.33 4.67 3.34
N GLU A 82 3.80 5.15 4.49
CA GLU A 82 4.90 4.54 5.23
C GLU A 82 4.38 3.77 6.44
N PHE A 83 5.02 2.65 6.72
CA PHE A 83 4.74 1.80 7.87
C PHE A 83 6.04 1.53 8.64
N GLU A 84 6.01 1.76 9.95
CA GLU A 84 7.13 1.50 10.84
C GLU A 84 7.34 0.00 11.08
N ASN A 85 8.56 -0.39 11.47
CA ASN A 85 8.95 -1.78 11.73
C ASN A 85 8.73 -2.72 10.52
N PRO A 86 9.47 -2.48 9.41
CA PRO A 86 9.16 -3.05 8.10
C PRO A 86 9.44 -4.56 7.95
N GLY A 87 10.11 -5.21 8.90
CA GLY A 87 10.62 -6.57 8.67
C GLY A 87 11.56 -6.64 7.46
N ASP A 88 11.80 -7.83 6.92
CA ASP A 88 12.71 -8.04 5.77
C ASP A 88 11.99 -7.85 4.42
N LEU A 89 11.53 -6.62 4.14
CA LEU A 89 10.91 -6.26 2.85
C LEU A 89 11.92 -5.62 1.91
N LYS A 90 11.82 -5.95 0.61
CA LYS A 90 12.69 -5.44 -0.45
C LYS A 90 11.89 -4.60 -1.44
N VAL A 91 12.54 -3.60 -2.04
CA VAL A 91 11.97 -2.76 -3.09
C VAL A 91 11.67 -3.62 -4.33
N GLY A 92 10.48 -3.43 -4.92
CA GLY A 92 9.99 -4.19 -6.08
C GLY A 92 8.54 -4.58 -5.93
#